data_AF-A0A966KRX5-F1
#
_entry.id   AF-A0A966KRX5-F1
#
_cell.length_a   1.000
_cell.length_b   1.000
_cell.length_c   1.000
_cell.angle_alpha   90.00
_cell.angle_beta   90.00
_cell.angle_gamma   90.00
#
_symmetry.space_group_name_H-M   'P 1'
#
loop_
_entity.id
_entity.type
_entity.pdbx_description
1 polymer ?
#
loop_
_entity_poly.entity_id
_entity_poly.type
_entity_poly.pdbx_seq_one_letter_code
_entity_poly.pdbx_strand_id
1 'polypeptide(L)'
;MLLRSWDPDDAELLARTAMSACGSVGWADPLQPRLLSAVLVHVFGFETDLDTLEPITLVEVAAAIPDHRRRRQLIDLLVSLEVICNPIPQALSDSVDAWAAGLGVDDDDALLVAREFAAGEVARATADFVRSTYSDIDDAQRAELDRRLELFGERAY
;
A
#
# COMPACT_ATOMS: atom_id res chain seq x y z
N MET A 1 -10.10 10.25 7.61
CA MET A 1 -10.73 9.12 6.90
C MET A 1 -10.39 9.29 5.43
N LEU A 2 -9.81 8.25 4.83
CA LEU A 2 -8.92 8.30 3.65
C LEU A 2 -9.50 8.93 2.37
N LEU A 3 -10.82 9.06 2.21
CA LEU A 3 -11.40 9.55 0.94
C LEU A 3 -12.58 10.53 1.14
N ARG A 4 -12.64 11.25 2.26
CA ARG A 4 -13.81 12.10 2.61
C ARG A 4 -14.09 13.25 1.65
N SER A 5 -13.12 13.67 0.85
CA SER A 5 -13.33 14.77 -0.11
C SER A 5 -13.67 14.31 -1.53
N TRP A 6 -13.93 13.02 -1.71
CA TRP A 6 -14.27 12.40 -2.98
C TRP A 6 -15.77 12.12 -3.05
N ASP A 7 -16.35 12.33 -4.23
CA ASP A 7 -17.75 12.03 -4.53
C ASP A 7 -17.86 10.69 -5.29
N PRO A 8 -19.00 9.96 -5.23
CA PRO A 8 -19.25 8.79 -6.08
C PRO A 8 -18.91 8.98 -7.56
N ASP A 9 -19.14 10.17 -8.12
CA ASP A 9 -18.85 10.46 -9.53
C ASP A 9 -17.33 10.42 -9.86
N ASP A 10 -16.48 10.51 -8.84
CA ASP A 10 -15.03 10.45 -9.00
C ASP A 10 -14.45 9.03 -8.94
N ALA A 11 -15.28 8.01 -8.69
CA ALA A 11 -14.82 6.65 -8.42
C ALA A 11 -14.05 6.03 -9.60
N GLU A 12 -14.49 6.30 -10.83
CA GLU A 12 -13.79 5.82 -12.03
C GLU A 12 -12.41 6.44 -12.16
N LEU A 13 -12.27 7.74 -11.86
CA LEU A 13 -10.99 8.44 -11.88
C LEU A 13 -10.02 7.81 -10.87
N LEU A 14 -10.48 7.52 -9.66
CA LEU A 14 -9.71 6.84 -8.63
C LEU A 14 -9.28 5.44 -9.08
N ALA A 15 -10.22 4.66 -9.63
CA ALA A 15 -9.98 3.29 -10.09
C ALA A 15 -8.92 3.26 -11.20
N ARG A 16 -9.08 4.08 -12.23
CA ARG A 16 -8.14 4.20 -13.36
C ARG A 16 -6.76 4.66 -12.89
N THR A 17 -6.70 5.61 -11.96
CA THR A 17 -5.43 6.09 -11.42
C THR A 17 -4.71 5.01 -10.64
N ALA A 18 -5.40 4.29 -9.76
CA ALA A 18 -4.82 3.18 -9.01
C ALA A 18 -4.36 2.04 -9.93
N MET A 19 -5.12 1.74 -11.00
CA MET A 19 -4.70 0.82 -12.05
C MET A 19 -3.41 1.28 -12.76
N SER A 20 -3.34 2.54 -13.17
CA SER A 20 -2.14 3.08 -13.82
C SER A 20 -0.91 3.10 -12.91
N ALA A 21 -1.09 3.43 -11.62
CA ALA A 21 0.01 3.54 -10.67
C ALA A 21 0.49 2.18 -10.16
N CYS A 22 -0.43 1.29 -9.82
CA CYS A 22 -0.11 0.04 -9.12
C CYS A 22 -0.27 -1.22 -9.98
N GLY A 23 -1.07 -1.17 -11.05
CA GLY A 23 -1.43 -2.32 -11.88
C GLY A 23 -0.97 -2.24 -13.34
N SER A 24 -0.20 -1.23 -13.75
CA SER A 24 0.15 -0.98 -15.17
C SER A 24 0.93 -2.12 -15.84
N VAL A 25 1.68 -2.88 -15.06
CA VAL A 25 2.41 -4.09 -15.49
C VAL A 25 1.85 -5.36 -14.87
N GLY A 26 0.63 -5.28 -14.34
CA GLY A 26 -0.01 -6.28 -13.48
C GLY A 26 0.13 -5.96 -11.99
N TRP A 27 -0.82 -6.45 -11.19
CA TRP A 27 -0.82 -6.31 -9.74
C TRP A 27 0.30 -7.11 -9.09
N ALA A 28 1.02 -6.50 -8.16
CA ALA A 28 2.10 -7.15 -7.42
C ALA A 28 1.58 -8.20 -6.43
N ASP A 29 0.41 -7.96 -5.83
CA ASP A 29 -0.27 -8.88 -4.93
C ASP A 29 -1.76 -8.98 -5.27
N PRO A 30 -2.37 -10.18 -5.29
CA PRO A 30 -3.81 -10.36 -5.54
C PRO A 30 -4.73 -9.62 -4.56
N LEU A 31 -4.23 -9.21 -3.39
CA LEU A 31 -4.96 -8.39 -2.43
C LEU A 31 -5.14 -6.94 -2.90
N GLN A 32 -4.26 -6.40 -3.74
CA GLN A 32 -4.36 -5.03 -4.24
C GLN A 32 -5.66 -4.77 -5.00
N PRO A 33 -5.99 -5.52 -6.08
CA PRO A 33 -7.24 -5.30 -6.80
C PRO A 33 -8.45 -5.60 -5.92
N ARG A 34 -8.37 -6.57 -5.00
CA ARG A 34 -9.47 -6.89 -4.07
C ARG A 34 -9.75 -5.76 -3.09
N LEU A 35 -8.71 -5.15 -2.52
CA LEU A 35 -8.83 -4.01 -1.63
C LEU A 35 -9.40 -2.80 -2.39
N LEU A 36 -8.88 -2.52 -3.59
CA LEU A 36 -9.39 -1.44 -4.42
C LEU A 36 -10.86 -1.64 -4.77
N SER A 37 -11.26 -2.82 -5.25
CA SER A 37 -12.67 -3.15 -5.52
C SER A 37 -13.54 -2.99 -4.29
N ALA A 38 -13.09 -3.43 -3.11
CA ALA A 38 -13.85 -3.26 -1.87
C ALA A 38 -14.04 -1.78 -1.52
N VAL A 39 -13.02 -0.94 -1.69
CA VAL A 39 -13.13 0.51 -1.50
C VAL A 39 -14.12 1.12 -2.49
N LEU A 40 -13.99 0.80 -3.78
CA LEU A 40 -14.88 1.32 -4.83
C LEU A 40 -16.35 0.97 -4.57
N VAL A 41 -16.63 -0.29 -4.23
CA VAL A 41 -17.99 -0.76 -3.96
C VAL A 41 -18.54 -0.17 -2.66
N HIS A 42 -17.79 -0.23 -1.55
CA HIS A 42 -18.34 0.11 -0.25
C HIS A 42 -18.28 1.60 0.10
N VAL A 43 -17.38 2.36 -0.52
CA VAL A 43 -17.28 3.81 -0.29
C VAL A 43 -18.05 4.58 -1.35
N PHE A 44 -17.99 4.15 -2.61
CA PHE A 44 -18.56 4.90 -3.73
C PHE A 44 -19.75 4.23 -4.40
N GLY A 45 -20.07 2.97 -4.06
CA GLY A 45 -21.11 2.21 -4.76
C GLY A 45 -20.74 1.89 -6.22
N PHE A 46 -19.44 1.89 -6.53
CA PHE A 46 -18.93 1.73 -7.89
C PHE A 46 -18.37 0.32 -8.08
N GLU A 47 -18.98 -0.44 -9.00
CA GLU A 47 -18.53 -1.77 -9.39
C GLU A 47 -17.93 -1.70 -10.80
N THR A 48 -16.71 -2.21 -10.96
CA THR A 48 -15.99 -2.19 -12.23
C THR A 48 -15.03 -3.36 -12.33
N ASP A 49 -14.72 -3.75 -13.55
CA ASP A 49 -13.64 -4.70 -13.85
C ASP A 49 -12.33 -3.93 -14.06
N LEU A 50 -11.46 -3.98 -13.04
CA LEU A 50 -10.18 -3.28 -13.03
C LEU A 50 -9.25 -3.70 -14.18
N ASP A 51 -9.38 -4.93 -14.69
CA ASP A 51 -8.51 -5.44 -15.76
C ASP A 51 -8.91 -4.87 -17.14
N THR A 52 -10.09 -4.25 -17.25
CA THR A 52 -10.63 -3.70 -18.49
C THR A 52 -10.62 -2.18 -18.54
N LEU A 53 -10.29 -1.52 -17.43
CA LEU A 53 -10.25 -0.06 -17.36
C LEU A 53 -9.15 0.49 -18.25
N GLU A 54 -9.50 1.51 -19.04
CA GLU A 54 -8.51 2.24 -19.82
C GLU A 54 -7.54 2.96 -18.88
N PRO A 55 -6.21 2.81 -19.05
CA PRO A 55 -5.26 3.54 -18.24
C PRO A 55 -5.48 5.06 -18.34
N ILE A 56 -5.12 5.77 -17.28
CA ILE A 56 -5.07 7.23 -17.26
C ILE A 56 -3.65 7.71 -17.00
N THR A 57 -3.27 8.82 -17.63
CA THR A 57 -1.95 9.42 -17.45
C THR A 57 -1.91 10.36 -16.24
N LEU A 58 -0.71 10.53 -15.69
CA LEU A 58 -0.45 11.50 -14.62
C LEU A 58 -0.90 12.92 -14.99
N VAL A 59 -0.70 13.33 -16.24
CA VAL A 59 -1.08 14.67 -16.74
C VAL A 59 -2.60 14.85 -16.72
N GLU A 60 -3.35 13.83 -17.16
CA GLU A 60 -4.81 13.85 -17.14
C GLU A 60 -5.35 13.92 -15.71
N VAL A 61 -4.77 13.14 -14.80
CA VAL A 61 -5.15 13.15 -13.37
C VAL A 61 -4.83 14.50 -12.72
N ALA A 62 -3.66 15.07 -12.98
CA ALA A 62 -3.27 16.37 -12.44
C ALA A 62 -4.21 17.50 -12.90
N ALA A 63 -4.69 17.42 -14.14
CA ALA A 63 -5.68 18.33 -14.70
C ALA A 63 -7.08 18.13 -14.10
N ALA A 64 -7.49 16.88 -13.85
CA ALA A 64 -8.79 16.54 -13.29
C ALA A 64 -8.92 16.88 -11.79
N ILE A 65 -7.81 16.86 -11.05
CA ILE A 65 -7.79 17.09 -9.60
C ILE A 65 -6.93 18.32 -9.30
N PRO A 66 -7.47 19.54 -9.34
CA PRO A 66 -6.70 20.74 -8.99
C PRO A 66 -6.49 20.89 -7.47
N ASP A 67 -7.32 20.24 -6.65
CA ASP A 67 -7.28 20.35 -5.19
C ASP A 67 -6.16 19.51 -4.56
N HIS A 68 -5.25 20.16 -3.83
CA HIS A 68 -4.11 19.52 -3.17
C HIS A 68 -4.54 18.45 -2.15
N ARG A 69 -5.63 18.71 -1.41
CA ARG A 69 -6.14 17.75 -0.42
C ARG A 69 -6.64 16.46 -1.08
N ARG A 70 -7.36 16.55 -2.20
CA ARG A 70 -7.77 15.38 -2.99
C ARG A 70 -6.57 14.64 -3.57
N ARG A 71 -5.56 15.34 -4.09
CA ARG A 71 -4.31 14.72 -4.55
C ARG A 71 -3.62 13.93 -3.43
N ARG A 72 -3.53 14.51 -2.24
CA ARG A 72 -2.97 13.83 -1.06
C ARG A 72 -3.73 12.54 -0.72
N GLN A 73 -5.06 12.60 -0.67
CA GLN A 73 -5.89 11.43 -0.39
C GLN A 73 -5.77 10.32 -1.45
N LEU A 74 -5.61 10.71 -2.72
CA LEU A 74 -5.31 9.77 -3.80
C LEU A 74 -3.96 9.08 -3.55
N ILE A 75 -2.91 9.83 -3.22
CA ILE A 75 -1.61 9.24 -2.89
C ILE A 75 -1.70 8.31 -1.67
N ASP A 76 -2.42 8.69 -0.62
CA ASP A 76 -2.62 7.83 0.56
C ASP A 76 -3.33 6.50 0.18
N LEU A 77 -4.24 6.51 -0.81
CA LEU A 77 -4.83 5.28 -1.37
C LEU A 77 -3.78 4.43 -2.10
N LEU A 78 -2.94 5.03 -2.94
CA LEU A 78 -1.88 4.31 -3.66
C LEU A 78 -0.89 3.65 -2.69
N VAL A 79 -0.50 4.38 -1.64
CA VAL A 79 0.37 3.86 -0.58
C VAL A 79 -0.31 2.73 0.18
N SER A 80 -1.61 2.84 0.44
CA SER A 80 -2.36 1.74 1.07
C SER A 80 -2.33 0.47 0.21
N LEU A 81 -2.36 0.59 -1.12
CA LEU A 81 -2.20 -0.53 -2.04
C LEU A 81 -0.75 -1.03 -2.12
N GLU A 82 0.22 -0.16 -1.87
CA GLU A 82 1.63 -0.51 -1.83
C GLU A 82 1.99 -1.31 -0.58
N VAL A 83 1.64 -0.82 0.62
CA VAL A 83 2.06 -1.39 1.91
C VAL A 83 1.45 -2.75 2.22
N ILE A 84 0.38 -3.14 1.51
CA ILE A 84 -0.18 -4.49 1.63
C ILE A 84 0.66 -5.55 0.89
N CYS A 85 1.56 -5.13 0.00
CA CYS A 85 2.50 -6.04 -0.66
C CYS A 85 3.65 -6.37 0.31
N ASN A 86 3.93 -7.66 0.49
CA ASN A 86 5.04 -8.10 1.34
C ASN A 86 5.89 -9.17 0.63
N PRO A 87 7.17 -8.88 0.31
CA PRO A 87 7.82 -7.57 0.43
C PRO A 87 7.26 -6.55 -0.57
N ILE A 88 7.40 -5.25 -0.27
CA ILE A 88 7.01 -4.19 -1.21
C ILE A 88 7.97 -4.22 -2.42
N PRO A 89 7.48 -4.38 -3.67
CA PRO A 89 8.34 -4.35 -4.84
C PRO A 89 8.90 -2.94 -5.09
N GLN A 90 10.20 -2.83 -5.38
CA GLN A 90 10.84 -1.54 -5.64
C GLN A 90 10.18 -0.79 -6.81
N ALA A 91 9.83 -1.48 -7.89
CA ALA A 91 9.16 -0.86 -9.04
C ALA A 91 7.78 -0.27 -8.69
N LEU A 92 7.09 -0.84 -7.71
CA LEU A 92 5.82 -0.29 -7.22
C LEU A 92 6.07 0.98 -6.41
N SER A 93 7.07 0.98 -5.54
CA SER A 93 7.50 2.18 -4.79
C SER A 93 7.89 3.30 -5.73
N ASP A 94 8.75 3.03 -6.72
CA ASP A 94 9.20 4.01 -7.69
C ASP A 94 8.02 4.62 -8.48
N SER A 95 7.02 3.80 -8.81
CA SER A 95 5.79 4.26 -9.45
C SER A 95 5.00 5.19 -8.54
N VAL A 96 4.70 4.79 -7.30
CA VAL A 96 3.95 5.60 -6.33
C VAL A 96 4.67 6.92 -6.06
N ASP A 97 5.99 6.91 -5.95
CA ASP A 97 6.81 8.11 -5.76
C ASP A 97 6.74 9.05 -6.97
N ALA A 98 6.78 8.50 -8.20
CA ALA A 98 6.60 9.29 -9.42
C ALA A 98 5.21 9.94 -9.50
N TRP A 99 4.16 9.22 -9.07
CA TRP A 99 2.81 9.78 -8.98
C TRP A 99 2.69 10.87 -7.92
N ALA A 100 3.29 10.68 -6.75
CA ALA A 100 3.30 11.68 -5.68
C ALA A 100 4.00 12.97 -6.10
N ALA A 101 5.22 12.87 -6.63
CA ALA A 101 5.98 13.99 -7.16
C ALA A 101 5.23 14.68 -8.32
N GLY A 102 4.66 13.88 -9.23
CA GLY A 102 3.88 14.38 -10.36
C GLY A 102 2.62 15.17 -9.97
N LEU A 103 2.01 14.84 -8.84
CA LEU A 103 0.85 15.53 -8.29
C LEU A 103 1.23 16.68 -7.34
N GLY A 104 2.53 16.87 -7.04
CA GLY A 104 3.01 17.87 -6.08
C GLY A 104 2.61 17.54 -4.64
N VAL A 105 2.61 16.24 -4.32
CA VAL A 105 2.42 15.72 -2.96
C VAL A 105 3.80 15.35 -2.42
N ASP A 106 4.60 16.38 -2.16
CA ASP A 106 5.96 16.27 -1.65
C ASP A 106 5.92 16.16 -0.11
N ASP A 107 5.61 14.98 0.41
CA ASP A 107 5.82 14.66 1.83
C ASP A 107 6.62 13.36 1.88
N ASP A 108 7.91 13.47 1.60
CA ASP A 108 8.88 12.38 1.69
C ASP A 108 8.79 11.65 3.05
N ASP A 109 8.48 12.38 4.13
CA ASP A 109 8.43 11.82 5.48
C ASP A 109 7.20 10.93 5.74
N ALA A 110 6.01 11.29 5.26
CA ALA A 110 4.80 10.53 5.59
C ALA A 110 4.71 9.20 4.82
N LEU A 111 5.19 9.19 3.58
CA LEU A 111 5.27 7.98 2.74
C LEU A 111 6.32 7.01 3.30
N LEU A 112 7.50 7.53 3.63
CA LEU A 112 8.58 6.76 4.21
C LEU A 112 8.18 6.17 5.56
N VAL A 113 7.54 6.96 6.44
CA VAL A 113 7.05 6.47 7.75
C VAL A 113 6.00 5.37 7.59
N ALA A 114 5.08 5.48 6.63
CA ALA A 114 4.09 4.43 6.38
C ALA A 114 4.75 3.10 5.92
N ARG A 115 5.76 3.19 5.05
CA ARG A 115 6.54 2.03 4.57
C ARG A 115 7.38 1.42 5.69
N GLU A 116 8.08 2.24 6.47
CA GLU A 116 8.88 1.80 7.62
C GLU A 116 8.02 1.15 8.70
N PHE A 117 6.83 1.71 8.99
CA PHE A 117 5.87 1.13 9.91
C PHE A 117 5.36 -0.23 9.42
N ALA A 118 4.97 -0.33 8.15
CA ALA A 118 4.51 -1.60 7.57
C ALA A 118 5.60 -2.68 7.64
N ALA A 119 6.85 -2.34 7.28
CA ALA A 119 7.99 -3.25 7.38
C ALA A 119 8.27 -3.66 8.84
N GLY A 120 8.23 -2.70 9.78
CA GLY A 120 8.44 -2.94 11.20
C GLY A 120 7.37 -3.84 11.83
N GLU A 121 6.08 -3.63 11.53
CA GLU A 121 5.00 -4.44 12.07
C GLU A 121 5.00 -5.87 11.52
N VAL A 122 5.36 -6.07 10.25
CA VAL A 122 5.57 -7.42 9.67
C VAL A 122 6.71 -8.15 10.38
N ALA A 123 7.82 -7.46 10.63
CA ALA A 123 8.96 -8.01 11.35
C ALA A 123 8.57 -8.42 12.78
N ARG A 124 7.80 -7.57 13.48
CA ARG A 124 7.25 -7.87 14.81
C ARG A 124 6.28 -9.05 14.81
N ALA A 125 5.31 -9.07 13.89
CA ALA A 125 4.35 -10.16 13.77
C ALA A 125 5.05 -11.50 13.47
N THR A 126 6.08 -11.47 12.63
CA THR A 126 6.93 -12.64 12.35
C THR A 126 7.64 -13.10 13.62
N ALA A 127 8.25 -12.18 14.38
CA ALA A 127 8.91 -12.50 15.63
C ALA A 127 7.95 -13.10 16.67
N ASP A 128 6.71 -12.60 16.76
CA ASP A 128 5.66 -13.15 17.64
C ASP A 128 5.16 -14.52 17.17
N PHE A 129 5.01 -14.73 15.86
CA PHE A 129 4.67 -16.04 15.31
C PHE A 129 5.75 -17.08 15.61
N VAL A 130 7.02 -16.75 15.41
CA VAL A 130 8.12 -17.65 15.74
C VAL A 130 8.16 -17.90 17.26
N ARG A 131 7.98 -16.91 18.12
CA ARG A 131 7.98 -17.16 19.58
C ARG A 131 6.79 -17.99 20.06
N SER A 132 5.58 -17.77 19.53
CA SER A 132 4.39 -18.54 19.92
C SER A 132 4.46 -19.99 19.42
N THR A 133 4.97 -20.21 18.21
CA THR A 133 5.10 -21.53 17.59
C THR A 133 6.21 -22.37 18.22
N TYR A 134 7.26 -21.72 18.73
CA TYR A 134 8.42 -22.38 19.32
C TYR A 134 8.42 -22.29 20.86
N SER A 135 7.24 -22.28 21.49
CA SER A 135 7.11 -22.18 22.94
C SER A 135 7.48 -23.46 23.71
N ASP A 136 7.50 -24.62 23.05
CA ASP A 136 7.89 -25.93 23.60
C ASP A 136 9.23 -26.45 23.03
N ILE A 137 10.23 -25.57 22.94
CA ILE A 137 11.49 -25.91 22.27
C ILE A 137 12.65 -26.10 23.25
N ASP A 138 13.53 -27.03 22.90
CA ASP A 138 14.76 -27.32 23.64
C ASP A 138 15.85 -26.24 23.45
N ASP A 139 16.94 -26.33 24.21
CA ASP A 139 18.00 -25.33 24.22
C ASP A 139 18.69 -25.15 22.85
N ALA A 140 18.73 -26.20 22.01
CA ALA A 140 19.31 -26.13 20.68
C ALA A 140 18.39 -25.37 19.71
N GLN A 141 17.09 -25.60 19.80
CA GLN A 141 16.08 -24.86 19.06
C GLN A 141 15.96 -23.40 19.54
N ARG A 142 16.26 -23.13 20.81
CA ARG A 142 16.33 -21.78 21.39
C ARG A 142 17.49 -20.96 20.83
N ALA A 143 18.67 -21.56 20.69
CA ALA A 143 19.80 -20.89 20.05
C ALA A 143 19.55 -20.57 18.56
N GLU A 144 18.80 -21.41 17.84
CA GLU A 144 18.38 -21.14 16.47
C GLU A 144 17.31 -20.04 16.38
N LEU A 145 16.37 -20.02 17.35
CA LEU A 145 15.37 -18.96 17.49
C LEU A 145 16.03 -17.59 17.71
N ASP A 146 16.98 -17.50 18.64
CA ASP A 146 17.69 -16.26 18.93
C ASP A 146 18.43 -15.74 17.68
N ARG A 147 19.07 -16.63 16.93
CA ARG A 147 19.72 -16.30 15.66
C ARG A 147 18.73 -15.77 14.61
N ARG A 148 17.50 -16.30 14.58
CA ARG A 148 16.42 -15.82 13.70
C ARG A 148 15.86 -14.48 14.18
N LEU A 149 15.73 -14.26 15.48
CA LEU A 149 15.26 -12.98 16.03
C LEU A 149 16.26 -11.84 15.80
N GLU A 150 17.57 -12.11 15.85
CA GLU A 150 18.62 -11.15 15.44
C GLU A 150 18.48 -10.71 13.97
N LEU A 151 17.95 -11.57 13.10
CA LEU A 151 17.68 -11.27 11.68
C LEU A 151 16.40 -10.44 11.47
N PHE A 152 15.45 -10.45 12.41
CA PHE A 152 14.10 -9.86 12.25
C PHE A 152 13.75 -8.74 13.26
N GLY A 153 14.66 -8.36 14.17
CA GLY A 153 14.54 -7.13 14.98
C GLY A 153 13.85 -7.27 16.35
N GLU A 154 14.13 -6.31 17.24
CA GLU A 154 13.74 -6.32 18.66
C GLU A 154 12.27 -5.89 18.95
N ARG A 155 11.79 -6.33 20.13
CA ARG A 155 10.44 -6.13 20.71
C ARG A 155 9.94 -4.67 20.69
N ALA A 156 8.63 -4.48 20.61
CA ALA A 156 7.98 -3.32 21.23
C ALA A 156 7.11 -3.77 22.42
N TYR A 157 7.17 -2.95 23.48
CA TYR A 157 6.48 -3.08 24.78
C TYR A 157 4.96 -3.01 24.67
#